data_AF-A0A8J4BSQ1-F1
#
_entry.id   AF-A0A8J4BSQ1-F1
#
_cell.length_a   1.000
_cell.length_b   1.000
_cell.length_c   1.000
_cell.angle_alpha   90.00
_cell.angle_beta   90.00
_cell.angle_gamma   90.00
#
_symmetry.space_group_name_H-M   'P 1'
#
loop_
_entity.id
_entity.type
_entity.pdbx_description
1 polymer ?
#
loop_
_entity_poly.entity_id
_entity_poly.type
_entity_poly.pdbx_seq_one_letter_code
_entity_poly.pdbx_strand_id
1 'polypeptide(L)'
;MQHQRTHSSLMRKGPPSGILFSGWTRQRARCQPCRCERGYPVASNSGLKPFEKKADPFTNLRIFVDSANVTQWELCLSTNLFYGITTNPSILEKDGQRCTLSNLNRLCRIGKELGVREMQFQAWGDSAQSMVSVALDLFGMNPNLVVVKLPCTLEGFQAAALLRESAVRVTMTAMYTSSQVLLAQSVGAEYAAPYLGRMNDAYGNNQGYKEVVQMQRILTTQKARTRLLVASIRDAFTMASLAAEGCDTFTISPSVASKLFKVTYTLDAVEQFEAAARRMGAYELDGATNPTVHLHPHPHPAAAAGQ
;
A
#
# COMPACT_ATOMS: atom_id res chain seq x y z
N MET A 1 -35.63 -47.45 6.26
CA MET A 1 -35.12 -48.80 5.94
C MET A 1 -33.93 -48.64 5.02
N GLN A 2 -32.78 -49.15 5.47
CA GLN A 2 -31.48 -49.09 4.82
C GLN A 2 -31.43 -49.97 3.57
N HIS A 3 -30.73 -49.54 2.53
CA HIS A 3 -29.93 -50.45 1.71
C HIS A 3 -28.56 -49.82 1.40
N GLN A 4 -27.54 -50.50 1.92
CA GLN A 4 -26.11 -50.32 1.68
C GLN A 4 -25.66 -51.13 0.45
N ARG A 5 -24.41 -50.89 0.04
CA ARG A 5 -23.45 -51.71 -0.74
C ARG A 5 -23.29 -51.22 -2.20
N THR A 6 -22.09 -51.05 -2.76
CA THR A 6 -20.74 -51.53 -2.40
C THR A 6 -19.65 -50.78 -3.19
N HIS A 7 -18.45 -50.71 -2.60
CA HIS A 7 -17.17 -50.30 -3.20
C HIS A 7 -16.70 -51.20 -4.35
N SER A 8 -15.90 -50.63 -5.27
CA SER A 8 -14.77 -51.33 -5.89
C SER A 8 -13.71 -50.33 -6.40
N SER A 9 -12.49 -50.50 -5.90
CA SER A 9 -11.26 -49.85 -6.32
C SER A 9 -10.59 -50.64 -7.45
N LEU A 10 -9.89 -49.98 -8.37
CA LEU A 10 -8.79 -50.62 -9.09
C LEU A 10 -7.69 -49.62 -9.47
N MET A 11 -6.46 -50.13 -9.34
CA MET A 11 -5.18 -49.44 -9.25
C MET A 11 -4.50 -49.17 -10.60
N ARG A 12 -3.64 -48.13 -10.57
CA ARG A 12 -2.29 -47.98 -11.15
C ARG A 12 -2.07 -48.22 -12.66
N LYS A 13 -1.39 -47.24 -13.29
CA LYS A 13 -0.12 -47.41 -14.04
C LYS A 13 0.47 -46.04 -14.45
N GLY A 14 1.65 -45.66 -13.91
CA GLY A 14 2.68 -44.92 -14.66
C GLY A 14 3.51 -45.92 -15.50
N PRO A 15 4.60 -45.58 -16.24
CA PRO A 15 5.64 -44.53 -16.05
C PRO A 15 6.02 -43.87 -17.44
N PRO A 16 7.24 -43.35 -17.78
CA PRO A 16 8.49 -43.19 -17.03
C PRO A 16 9.20 -41.82 -17.10
N SER A 17 10.18 -41.73 -16.20
CA SER A 17 11.29 -40.80 -16.06
C SER A 17 12.30 -40.84 -17.23
N GLY A 18 12.90 -39.68 -17.53
CA GLY A 18 14.23 -39.60 -18.14
C GLY A 18 14.37 -38.42 -19.10
N ILE A 19 15.10 -37.39 -18.69
CA ILE A 19 16.15 -36.72 -19.47
C ILE A 19 16.93 -35.83 -18.48
N LEU A 20 18.15 -36.29 -18.20
CA LEU A 20 19.23 -35.52 -17.60
C LEU A 20 19.87 -34.70 -18.73
N PHE A 21 19.97 -33.38 -18.57
CA PHE A 21 20.94 -32.60 -19.33
C PHE A 21 22.04 -32.11 -18.40
N SER A 22 23.17 -32.78 -18.54
CA SER A 22 24.48 -32.42 -18.02
C SER A 22 25.04 -31.16 -18.69
N GLY A 23 25.69 -30.33 -17.88
CA GLY A 23 26.99 -29.75 -18.23
C GLY A 23 26.99 -28.52 -19.13
N TRP A 24 27.13 -27.34 -18.53
CA TRP A 24 27.99 -26.29 -19.08
C TRP A 24 28.88 -25.71 -17.98
N THR A 25 30.15 -26.06 -18.08
CA THR A 25 31.26 -25.60 -17.26
C THR A 25 31.67 -24.17 -17.62
N ARG A 26 32.17 -23.48 -16.59
CA ARG A 26 32.82 -22.16 -16.55
C ARG A 26 33.54 -21.73 -17.84
N GLN A 27 33.36 -20.48 -18.23
CA GLN A 27 34.47 -19.63 -18.70
C GLN A 27 34.29 -18.19 -18.18
N ARG A 28 35.21 -17.78 -17.30
CA ARG A 28 35.44 -16.39 -16.91
C ARG A 28 36.29 -15.76 -18.00
N ALA A 29 35.74 -14.81 -18.76
CA ALA A 29 36.56 -13.93 -19.59
C ALA A 29 36.91 -12.68 -18.78
N ARG A 30 38.21 -12.53 -18.49
CA ARG A 30 38.81 -11.28 -18.01
C ARG A 30 39.02 -10.37 -19.22
N CYS A 31 38.50 -9.15 -19.18
CA CYS A 31 38.98 -8.07 -20.05
C CYS A 31 39.57 -6.96 -19.16
N GLN A 32 40.86 -6.68 -19.36
CA GLN A 32 41.56 -5.50 -18.84
C GLN A 32 41.40 -4.32 -19.83
N PRO A 33 41.63 -3.07 -19.38
CA PRO A 33 40.95 -1.89 -19.92
C PRO A 33 41.75 -1.17 -21.01
N CYS A 34 41.06 -0.73 -22.07
CA CYS A 34 41.63 0.19 -23.05
C CYS A 34 41.48 1.64 -22.55
N ARG A 35 42.63 2.28 -22.29
CA ARG A 35 42.77 3.74 -22.14
C ARG A 35 42.51 4.42 -23.49
N CYS A 36 41.60 5.39 -23.53
CA CYS A 36 41.77 6.54 -24.41
C CYS A 36 41.35 7.80 -23.64
N GLU A 37 42.35 8.64 -23.39
CA GLU A 37 42.27 9.92 -22.71
C GLU A 37 41.80 10.98 -23.70
N ARG A 38 40.66 11.62 -23.44
CA ARG A 38 40.37 12.99 -23.88
C ARG A 38 39.63 13.69 -22.75
N GLY A 39 40.39 14.53 -22.04
CA GLY A 39 39.94 15.27 -20.88
C GLY A 39 39.01 16.43 -21.26
N TYR A 40 38.00 16.62 -20.41
CA TYR A 40 37.30 17.89 -20.23
C TYR A 40 37.43 18.29 -18.74
N PRO A 41 37.54 19.60 -18.45
CA PRO A 41 38.04 20.07 -17.16
C PRO A 41 37.09 19.75 -16.01
N VAL A 42 37.71 19.34 -14.90
CA VAL A 42 37.11 19.10 -13.60
C VAL A 42 36.59 20.42 -13.04
N ALA A 43 35.27 20.59 -12.99
CA ALA A 43 34.65 21.61 -12.15
C ALA A 43 34.70 21.11 -10.70
N SER A 44 35.48 21.83 -9.90
CA SER A 44 35.72 21.66 -8.48
C SER A 44 34.45 21.83 -7.63
N ASN A 45 34.26 20.89 -6.69
CA ASN A 45 33.55 21.03 -5.42
C ASN A 45 32.35 22.00 -5.37
N SER A 46 31.20 21.58 -5.88
CA SER A 46 29.93 21.87 -5.19
C SER A 46 29.70 20.74 -4.18
N GLY A 47 29.94 21.04 -2.90
CA GLY A 47 29.80 20.11 -1.77
C GLY A 47 28.37 19.67 -1.45
N LEU A 48 27.52 19.50 -2.47
CA LEU A 48 26.21 18.88 -2.34
C LEU A 48 26.30 17.50 -2.98
N LYS A 49 26.52 16.49 -2.13
CA LYS A 49 26.26 15.10 -2.53
C LYS A 49 24.82 15.06 -3.08
N PRO A 50 24.58 14.39 -4.23
CA PRO A 50 23.23 14.06 -4.62
C PRO A 50 22.53 13.45 -3.40
N PHE A 51 21.29 13.85 -3.12
CA PHE A 51 20.50 13.20 -2.09
C PHE A 51 20.27 11.75 -2.54
N GLU A 52 21.22 10.88 -2.23
CA GLU A 52 21.10 9.45 -2.39
C GLU A 52 19.89 9.06 -1.57
N LYS A 53 18.85 8.61 -2.26
CA LYS A 53 17.65 8.04 -1.64
C LYS A 53 18.09 6.76 -0.93
N LYS A 54 18.65 6.91 0.29
CA LYS A 54 18.88 5.79 1.21
C LYS A 54 17.56 5.04 1.29
N ALA A 55 17.59 3.73 1.02
CA ALA A 55 16.49 2.85 1.33
C ALA A 55 16.01 3.19 2.75
N ASP A 56 14.73 3.51 2.88
CA ASP A 56 14.12 4.05 4.09
C ASP A 56 14.38 3.08 5.26
N PRO A 57 15.29 3.40 6.21
CA PRO A 57 15.72 2.42 7.20
C PRO A 57 14.80 2.33 8.42
N PHE A 58 13.68 3.07 8.47
CA PHE A 58 12.89 3.18 9.69
C PHE A 58 11.39 3.15 9.41
N THR A 59 10.84 1.93 9.39
CA THR A 59 9.53 1.47 9.90
C THR A 59 8.82 0.55 8.92
N ASN A 60 8.28 -0.56 9.42
CA ASN A 60 7.30 -1.36 8.68
C ASN A 60 5.95 -0.63 8.56
N LEU A 61 5.83 0.62 9.01
CA LEU A 61 4.56 1.34 9.06
C LEU A 61 4.16 1.82 7.67
N ARG A 62 2.94 1.50 7.24
CA ARG A 62 2.34 1.97 5.98
C ARG A 62 0.99 2.60 6.26
N ILE A 63 0.88 3.90 6.06
CA ILE A 63 -0.40 4.63 6.17
C ILE A 63 -0.86 5.00 4.76
N PHE A 64 -2.02 4.52 4.36
CA PHE A 64 -2.66 4.78 3.08
C PHE A 64 -3.80 5.80 3.25
N VAL A 65 -4.07 6.56 2.19
CA VAL A 65 -5.25 7.43 2.10
C VAL A 65 -6.36 6.68 1.38
N ASP A 66 -7.53 6.58 2.02
CA ASP A 66 -8.71 5.90 1.49
C ASP A 66 -9.60 6.91 0.73
N SER A 67 -9.24 7.17 -0.53
CA SER A 67 -9.85 8.21 -1.36
C SER A 67 -9.58 7.97 -2.85
N ALA A 68 -10.49 8.42 -3.72
CA ALA A 68 -10.30 8.55 -5.16
C ALA A 68 -10.34 10.01 -5.64
N ASN A 69 -10.31 10.98 -4.72
CA ASN A 69 -10.24 12.40 -5.02
C ASN A 69 -8.78 12.89 -5.09
N VAL A 70 -8.36 13.33 -6.28
CA VAL A 70 -6.98 13.74 -6.55
C VAL A 70 -6.54 14.94 -5.69
N THR A 71 -7.42 15.91 -5.44
CA THR A 71 -7.09 17.07 -4.59
C THR A 71 -6.81 16.63 -3.14
N GLN A 72 -7.51 15.61 -2.65
CA GLN A 72 -7.23 15.04 -1.33
C GLN A 72 -5.90 14.26 -1.32
N TRP A 73 -5.55 13.62 -2.44
CA TRP A 73 -4.24 12.98 -2.59
C TRP A 73 -3.12 14.00 -2.53
N GLU A 74 -3.20 15.09 -3.28
CA GLU A 74 -2.21 16.17 -3.27
C GLU A 74 -1.98 16.70 -1.85
N LEU A 75 -3.06 16.99 -1.13
CA LEU A 75 -2.97 17.46 0.26
C LEU A 75 -2.25 16.46 1.17
N CYS A 76 -2.67 15.18 1.14
CA CYS A 76 -2.08 14.18 2.03
C CYS A 76 -0.64 13.84 1.64
N LEU A 77 -0.37 13.61 0.36
CA LEU A 77 0.94 13.19 -0.15
C LEU A 77 1.99 14.31 -0.05
N SER A 78 1.59 15.58 -0.08
CA SER A 78 2.51 16.72 0.13
C SER A 78 3.24 16.68 1.48
N THR A 79 2.69 15.96 2.47
CA THR A 79 3.32 15.77 3.78
C THR A 79 4.51 14.80 3.75
N ASN A 80 4.66 14.00 2.69
CA ASN A 80 5.59 12.86 2.60
C ASN A 80 5.40 11.77 3.68
N LEU A 81 4.27 11.76 4.41
CA LEU A 81 3.98 10.81 5.48
C LEU A 81 3.15 9.60 5.03
N PHE A 82 2.42 9.72 3.91
CA PHE A 82 1.52 8.67 3.42
C PHE A 82 2.23 7.78 2.41
N TYR A 83 2.09 6.47 2.59
CA TYR A 83 2.72 5.45 1.76
C TYR A 83 2.00 5.25 0.42
N GLY A 84 0.67 5.23 0.46
CA GLY A 84 -0.14 4.76 -0.66
C GLY A 84 -1.55 5.30 -0.69
N ILE A 85 -2.29 4.88 -1.72
CA ILE A 85 -3.72 5.15 -1.88
C ILE A 85 -4.48 3.82 -1.91
N THR A 86 -5.63 3.76 -1.23
CA THR A 86 -6.59 2.68 -1.45
C THR A 86 -7.90 3.22 -1.97
N THR A 87 -8.54 2.43 -2.83
CA THR A 87 -9.87 2.71 -3.35
C THR A 87 -10.76 1.47 -3.26
N ASN A 88 -12.03 1.65 -3.54
CA ASN A 88 -13.02 0.61 -3.83
C ASN A 88 -14.20 1.28 -4.57
N PRO A 89 -15.16 0.50 -5.13
CA PRO A 89 -16.30 1.07 -5.85
C PRO A 89 -17.10 2.12 -5.05
N SER A 90 -17.34 1.90 -3.76
CA SER A 90 -18.07 2.86 -2.92
C SER A 90 -17.30 4.17 -2.69
N ILE A 91 -15.96 4.12 -2.64
CA ILE A 91 -15.12 5.33 -2.56
C ILE A 91 -15.12 6.07 -3.90
N LEU A 92 -15.01 5.35 -5.01
CA LEU A 92 -15.09 5.94 -6.34
C LEU A 92 -16.42 6.69 -6.51
N GLU A 93 -17.53 6.06 -6.14
CA GLU A 93 -18.86 6.67 -6.16
C GLU A 93 -18.92 7.93 -5.29
N LYS A 94 -18.49 7.84 -4.02
CA LYS A 94 -18.47 8.97 -3.08
C LYS A 94 -17.66 10.17 -3.62
N ASP A 95 -16.53 9.89 -4.29
CA ASP A 95 -15.63 10.92 -4.81
C ASP A 95 -15.95 11.32 -6.27
N GLY A 96 -17.10 10.88 -6.81
CA GLY A 96 -17.56 11.25 -8.15
C GLY A 96 -16.72 10.66 -9.30
N GLN A 97 -16.00 9.57 -9.05
CA GLN A 97 -15.18 8.86 -10.03
C GLN A 97 -15.94 7.69 -10.64
N ARG A 98 -15.82 7.53 -11.97
CA ARG A 98 -16.39 6.36 -12.65
C ARG A 98 -15.57 5.11 -12.34
N CYS A 99 -16.26 3.99 -12.09
CA CYS A 99 -15.64 2.68 -11.95
C CYS A 99 -15.45 2.03 -13.33
N THR A 100 -14.43 2.49 -14.07
CA THR A 100 -14.04 1.91 -15.37
C THR A 100 -12.52 1.72 -15.42
N LEU A 101 -12.06 0.71 -16.15
CA LEU A 101 -10.61 0.47 -16.34
C LEU A 101 -9.88 1.71 -16.89
N SER A 102 -10.50 2.45 -17.81
CA SER A 102 -9.93 3.68 -18.36
C SER A 102 -9.72 4.78 -17.30
N ASN A 103 -10.70 4.99 -16.42
CA ASN A 103 -10.58 5.99 -15.36
C ASN A 103 -9.60 5.54 -14.28
N LEU A 104 -9.60 4.26 -13.90
CA LEU A 104 -8.65 3.73 -12.92
C LEU A 104 -7.20 3.79 -13.44
N ASN A 105 -6.97 3.56 -14.74
CA ASN A 105 -5.66 3.74 -15.35
C ASN A 105 -5.23 5.22 -15.34
N ARG A 106 -6.15 6.15 -15.61
CA ARG A 106 -5.89 7.60 -15.47
C ARG A 106 -5.48 7.95 -14.04
N LEU A 107 -6.24 7.47 -13.05
CA LEU A 107 -5.95 7.67 -11.63
C LEU A 107 -4.60 7.05 -11.23
N CYS A 108 -4.27 5.87 -11.76
CA CYS A 108 -2.99 5.20 -11.54
C CYS A 108 -1.81 6.05 -12.04
N ARG A 109 -1.94 6.70 -13.21
CA ARG A 109 -0.91 7.58 -13.77
C ARG A 109 -0.70 8.82 -12.90
N ILE A 110 -1.80 9.45 -12.47
CA ILE A 110 -1.74 10.62 -11.57
C ILE A 110 -1.09 10.23 -10.23
N GLY A 111 -1.47 9.11 -9.62
CA GLY A 111 -0.85 8.65 -8.39
C GLY A 111 0.66 8.42 -8.53
N LYS A 112 1.10 7.86 -9.67
CA LYS A 112 2.52 7.70 -9.99
C LYS A 112 3.25 9.05 -10.07
N GLU A 113 2.66 10.04 -10.73
CA GLU A 113 3.23 11.39 -10.86
C GLU A 113 3.33 12.10 -9.49
N LEU A 114 2.36 11.86 -8.60
CA LEU A 114 2.37 12.35 -7.22
C LEU A 114 3.31 11.56 -6.29
N GLY A 115 4.06 10.58 -6.80
CA GLY A 115 5.05 9.83 -6.01
C GLY A 115 4.47 8.79 -5.06
N VAL A 116 3.22 8.35 -5.28
CA VAL A 116 2.59 7.26 -4.52
C VAL A 116 3.42 5.99 -4.64
N ARG A 117 3.66 5.27 -3.52
CA ARG A 117 4.44 4.02 -3.52
C ARG A 117 3.60 2.79 -3.82
N GLU A 118 2.30 2.83 -3.53
CA GLU A 118 1.38 1.74 -3.79
C GLU A 118 -0.06 2.25 -3.96
N MET A 119 -0.79 1.68 -4.92
CA MET A 119 -2.21 1.93 -5.15
C MET A 119 -3.00 0.64 -5.11
N GLN A 120 -4.09 0.62 -4.34
CA GLN A 120 -4.97 -0.55 -4.27
C GLN A 120 -6.32 -0.30 -4.95
N PHE A 121 -6.64 -1.11 -5.97
CA PHE A 121 -7.89 -1.07 -6.71
C PHE A 121 -8.64 -2.38 -6.53
N GLN A 122 -9.96 -2.31 -6.35
CA GLN A 122 -10.78 -3.51 -6.20
C GLN A 122 -11.30 -4.00 -7.55
N ALA A 123 -11.13 -5.30 -7.82
CA ALA A 123 -11.77 -5.97 -8.94
C ALA A 123 -13.27 -6.22 -8.66
N TRP A 124 -14.06 -6.30 -9.72
CA TRP A 124 -15.50 -6.54 -9.67
C TRP A 124 -15.90 -7.68 -10.60
N GLY A 125 -17.09 -8.24 -10.38
CA GLY A 125 -17.60 -9.39 -11.11
C GLY A 125 -18.52 -10.25 -10.24
N ASP A 126 -19.27 -11.13 -10.88
CA ASP A 126 -20.19 -12.10 -10.26
C ASP A 126 -19.59 -13.51 -10.10
N SER A 127 -18.39 -13.74 -10.65
CA SER A 127 -17.73 -15.04 -10.68
C SER A 127 -16.22 -14.89 -10.54
N ALA A 128 -15.55 -15.98 -10.19
CA ALA A 128 -14.09 -15.98 -10.04
C ALA A 128 -13.41 -15.57 -11.37
N GLN A 129 -13.88 -16.09 -12.51
CA GLN A 129 -13.31 -15.77 -13.83
C GLN A 129 -13.47 -14.30 -14.21
N SER A 130 -14.63 -13.68 -13.96
CA SER A 130 -14.83 -12.26 -14.26
C SER A 130 -13.94 -11.38 -13.37
N MET A 131 -13.80 -11.72 -12.08
CA MET A 131 -12.87 -11.03 -11.18
C MET A 131 -11.41 -11.20 -11.59
N VAL A 132 -10.99 -12.40 -12.04
CA VAL A 132 -9.63 -12.65 -12.54
C VAL A 132 -9.32 -11.79 -13.76
N SER A 133 -10.25 -11.69 -14.72
CA SER A 133 -10.06 -10.84 -15.90
C SER A 133 -9.82 -9.37 -15.51
N VAL A 134 -10.71 -8.82 -14.67
CA VAL A 134 -10.57 -7.44 -14.19
C VAL A 134 -9.28 -7.26 -13.38
N ALA A 135 -8.92 -8.23 -12.54
CA ALA A 135 -7.70 -8.18 -11.75
C ALA A 135 -6.43 -8.10 -12.61
N LEU A 136 -6.37 -8.88 -13.69
CA LEU A 136 -5.24 -8.83 -14.63
C LEU A 136 -5.15 -7.47 -15.34
N ASP A 137 -6.29 -6.90 -15.75
CA ASP A 137 -6.33 -5.57 -16.35
C ASP A 137 -5.88 -4.47 -15.38
N LEU A 138 -6.36 -4.51 -14.13
CA LEU A 138 -5.97 -3.58 -13.07
C LEU A 138 -4.47 -3.67 -12.77
N PHE A 139 -3.96 -4.90 -12.56
CA PHE A 139 -2.55 -5.12 -12.26
C PHE A 139 -1.64 -4.71 -13.42
N GLY A 140 -2.08 -4.97 -14.66
CA GLY A 140 -1.37 -4.60 -15.88
C GLY A 140 -1.17 -3.09 -16.08
N MET A 141 -1.93 -2.23 -15.39
CA MET A 141 -1.74 -0.77 -15.45
C MET A 141 -0.34 -0.36 -14.98
N ASN A 142 0.14 -0.96 -13.88
CA ASN A 142 1.50 -0.80 -13.39
C ASN A 142 1.81 -1.86 -12.29
N PRO A 143 2.44 -2.99 -12.65
CA PRO A 143 2.72 -4.09 -11.70
C PRO A 143 3.58 -3.71 -10.47
N ASN A 144 4.37 -2.64 -10.57
CA ASN A 144 5.20 -2.15 -9.46
C ASN A 144 4.42 -1.27 -8.48
N LEU A 145 3.28 -0.72 -8.90
CA LEU A 145 2.48 0.23 -8.13
C LEU A 145 1.15 -0.38 -7.66
N VAL A 146 0.53 -1.25 -8.47
CA VAL A 146 -0.85 -1.71 -8.25
C VAL A 146 -0.90 -3.01 -7.44
N VAL A 147 -1.79 -3.02 -6.45
CA VAL A 147 -2.26 -4.21 -5.72
C VAL A 147 -3.76 -4.35 -5.96
N VAL A 148 -4.21 -5.56 -6.28
CA VAL A 148 -5.62 -5.82 -6.58
C VAL A 148 -6.35 -6.30 -5.34
N LYS A 149 -7.49 -5.68 -5.04
CA LYS A 149 -8.36 -6.10 -3.94
C LYS A 149 -9.43 -7.07 -4.45
N LEU A 150 -9.58 -8.19 -3.77
CA LEU A 150 -10.63 -9.19 -4.00
C LEU A 150 -11.46 -9.38 -2.73
N PRO A 151 -12.80 -9.49 -2.82
CA PRO A 151 -13.63 -9.64 -1.64
C PRO A 151 -13.43 -11.01 -0.97
N CYS A 152 -13.62 -11.09 0.35
CA CYS A 152 -13.55 -12.34 1.11
C CYS A 152 -14.80 -13.24 0.92
N THR A 153 -15.16 -13.54 -0.34
CA THR A 153 -16.19 -14.50 -0.74
C THR A 153 -15.56 -15.75 -1.35
N LEU A 154 -16.36 -16.80 -1.58
CA LEU A 154 -15.88 -18.01 -2.26
C LEU A 154 -15.25 -17.69 -3.62
N GLU A 155 -15.94 -16.90 -4.44
CA GLU A 155 -15.50 -16.48 -5.77
C GLU A 155 -14.24 -15.62 -5.70
N GLY A 156 -14.15 -14.73 -4.70
CA GLY A 156 -12.96 -13.91 -4.48
C GLY A 156 -11.73 -14.72 -4.07
N PHE A 157 -11.90 -15.72 -3.20
CA PHE A 157 -10.80 -16.64 -2.85
C PHE A 157 -10.42 -17.57 -4.00
N GLN A 158 -11.39 -18.04 -4.80
CA GLN A 158 -11.12 -18.79 -6.03
C GLN A 158 -10.35 -17.94 -7.04
N ALA A 159 -10.74 -16.67 -7.24
CA ALA A 159 -10.01 -15.74 -8.09
C ALA A 159 -8.58 -15.52 -7.59
N ALA A 160 -8.39 -15.30 -6.29
CA ALA A 160 -7.06 -15.15 -5.69
C ALA A 160 -6.19 -16.40 -5.89
N ALA A 161 -6.78 -17.60 -5.73
CA ALA A 161 -6.07 -18.86 -5.97
C ALA A 161 -5.62 -19.02 -7.43
N LEU A 162 -6.46 -18.62 -8.39
CA LEU A 162 -6.14 -18.62 -9.83
C LEU A 162 -5.04 -17.60 -10.18
N LEU A 163 -5.01 -16.44 -9.51
CA LEU A 163 -4.02 -15.39 -9.74
C LEU A 163 -2.65 -15.67 -9.13
N ARG A 164 -2.55 -16.67 -8.23
CA ARG A 164 -1.33 -16.98 -7.48
C ARG A 164 -0.13 -17.29 -8.38
N GLU A 165 -0.35 -17.89 -9.55
CA GLU A 165 0.71 -18.22 -10.51
C GLU A 165 1.16 -17.00 -11.34
N SER A 166 0.34 -15.93 -11.39
CA SER A 166 0.56 -14.75 -12.24
C SER A 166 1.32 -13.61 -11.57
N ALA A 167 1.91 -13.85 -10.38
CA ALA A 167 2.61 -12.85 -9.56
C ALA A 167 1.78 -11.59 -9.22
N VAL A 168 0.44 -11.66 -9.35
CA VAL A 168 -0.45 -10.55 -9.02
C VAL A 168 -0.46 -10.35 -7.51
N ARG A 169 -0.18 -9.13 -7.09
CA ARG A 169 -0.24 -8.73 -5.68
C ARG A 169 -1.69 -8.55 -5.26
N VAL A 170 -2.13 -9.29 -4.25
CA VAL A 170 -3.54 -9.34 -3.83
C VAL A 170 -3.75 -8.87 -2.40
N THR A 171 -4.82 -8.10 -2.20
CA THR A 171 -5.42 -7.79 -0.91
C THR A 171 -6.77 -8.48 -0.80
N MET A 172 -6.97 -9.35 0.20
CA MET A 172 -8.30 -9.86 0.51
C MET A 172 -9.07 -8.83 1.33
N THR A 173 -10.09 -8.21 0.75
CA THR A 173 -10.86 -7.08 1.31
C THR A 173 -12.26 -7.48 1.78
N ALA A 174 -12.96 -6.56 2.47
CA ALA A 174 -14.26 -6.84 3.08
C ALA A 174 -14.19 -8.03 4.05
N MET A 175 -13.14 -8.04 4.87
CA MET A 175 -12.91 -9.06 5.88
C MET A 175 -13.56 -8.67 7.21
N TYR A 176 -14.23 -9.65 7.84
CA TYR A 176 -15.02 -9.44 9.05
C TYR A 176 -14.71 -10.45 10.15
N THR A 177 -14.05 -11.57 9.85
CA THR A 177 -13.73 -12.61 10.85
C THR A 177 -12.29 -13.07 10.75
N SER A 178 -11.71 -13.42 11.89
CA SER A 178 -10.33 -13.91 12.01
C SER A 178 -10.09 -15.22 11.27
N SER A 179 -11.12 -16.05 11.08
CA SER A 179 -11.05 -17.24 10.22
C SER A 179 -10.70 -16.92 8.77
N GLN A 180 -11.15 -15.76 8.23
CA GLN A 180 -10.84 -15.35 6.86
C GLN A 180 -9.36 -14.99 6.67
N VAL A 181 -8.63 -14.65 7.73
CA VAL A 181 -7.17 -14.43 7.67
C VAL A 181 -6.44 -15.74 7.32
N LEU A 182 -6.91 -16.88 7.81
CA LEU A 182 -6.34 -18.18 7.48
C LEU A 182 -6.49 -18.49 5.97
N LEU A 183 -7.64 -18.10 5.40
CA LEU A 183 -7.90 -18.24 3.96
C LEU A 183 -7.02 -17.29 3.14
N ALA A 184 -6.89 -16.02 3.57
CA ALA A 184 -6.03 -15.04 2.91
C ALA A 184 -4.56 -15.51 2.86
N GLN A 185 -4.06 -16.10 3.95
CA GLN A 185 -2.73 -16.71 3.96
C GLN A 185 -2.62 -17.89 3.00
N SER A 186 -3.65 -18.75 2.94
CA SER A 186 -3.65 -19.96 2.11
C SER A 186 -3.58 -19.67 0.61
N VAL A 187 -4.17 -18.54 0.18
CA VAL A 187 -4.07 -18.06 -1.21
C VAL A 187 -2.82 -17.20 -1.46
N GLY A 188 -2.01 -16.95 -0.43
CA GLY A 188 -0.78 -16.16 -0.53
C GLY A 188 -1.02 -14.66 -0.70
N ALA A 189 -2.14 -14.13 -0.20
CA ALA A 189 -2.45 -12.71 -0.29
C ALA A 189 -1.38 -11.88 0.45
N GLU A 190 -0.97 -10.77 -0.15
CA GLU A 190 -0.03 -9.83 0.46
C GLU A 190 -0.68 -9.11 1.65
N TYR A 191 -1.96 -8.76 1.50
CA TYR A 191 -2.73 -8.11 2.54
C TYR A 191 -4.07 -8.80 2.83
N ALA A 192 -4.52 -8.67 4.07
CA ALA A 192 -5.87 -8.93 4.51
C ALA A 192 -6.44 -7.63 5.09
N ALA A 193 -7.60 -7.16 4.60
CA ALA A 193 -8.14 -5.85 4.95
C ALA A 193 -9.44 -5.96 5.78
N PRO A 194 -9.33 -6.01 7.12
CA PRO A 194 -10.49 -6.00 8.00
C PRO A 194 -11.16 -4.63 8.04
N TYR A 195 -12.50 -4.61 8.02
CA TYR A 195 -13.30 -3.38 8.03
C TYR A 195 -13.72 -3.02 9.46
N LEU A 196 -12.77 -2.50 10.25
CA LEU A 196 -12.93 -2.26 11.69
C LEU A 196 -14.21 -1.50 12.06
N GLY A 197 -14.42 -0.33 11.44
CA GLY A 197 -15.61 0.49 11.74
C GLY A 197 -16.92 -0.23 11.43
N ARG A 198 -16.96 -1.00 10.33
CA ARG A 198 -18.17 -1.78 9.97
C ARG A 198 -18.39 -2.98 10.89
N MET A 199 -17.32 -3.62 11.37
CA MET A 199 -17.42 -4.65 12.41
C MET A 199 -17.95 -4.07 13.72
N ASN A 200 -17.47 -2.88 14.12
CA ASN A 200 -17.98 -2.20 15.32
C ASN A 200 -19.46 -1.83 15.18
N ASP A 201 -19.91 -1.39 14.00
CA ASP A 201 -21.34 -1.13 13.76
C ASP A 201 -22.18 -2.41 13.85
N ALA A 202 -21.69 -3.52 13.28
CA ALA A 202 -22.44 -4.76 13.19
C ALA A 202 -22.48 -5.54 14.51
N TYR A 203 -21.38 -5.51 15.28
CA TYR A 203 -21.18 -6.38 16.45
C TYR A 203 -21.29 -5.63 17.78
N GLY A 204 -21.14 -4.30 17.79
CA GLY A 204 -21.14 -3.49 19.02
C GLY A 204 -19.95 -3.77 19.96
N ASN A 205 -19.96 -3.12 21.13
CA ASN A 205 -19.11 -3.41 22.29
C ASN A 205 -17.60 -3.61 22.02
N ASN A 206 -17.03 -2.82 21.11
CA ASN A 206 -15.61 -2.90 20.74
C ASN A 206 -15.18 -4.28 20.18
N GLN A 207 -16.13 -5.09 19.69
CA GLN A 207 -15.85 -6.43 19.21
C GLN A 207 -14.99 -6.43 17.94
N GLY A 208 -15.15 -5.42 17.07
CA GLY A 208 -14.29 -5.26 15.89
C GLY A 208 -12.83 -5.05 16.25
N TYR A 209 -12.52 -4.32 17.33
CA TYR A 209 -11.15 -4.16 17.81
C TYR A 209 -10.56 -5.51 18.23
N LYS A 210 -11.29 -6.27 19.06
CA LYS A 210 -10.87 -7.59 19.51
C LYS A 210 -10.63 -8.55 18.34
N GLU A 211 -11.48 -8.47 17.32
CA GLU A 211 -11.33 -9.28 16.11
C GLU A 211 -10.04 -8.94 15.36
N VAL A 212 -9.74 -7.65 15.16
CA VAL A 212 -8.48 -7.21 14.52
C VAL A 212 -7.25 -7.62 15.34
N VAL A 213 -7.30 -7.50 16.67
CA VAL A 213 -6.21 -7.98 17.54
C VAL A 213 -6.01 -9.48 17.40
N GLN A 214 -7.09 -10.26 17.36
CA GLN A 214 -7.00 -11.70 17.14
C GLN A 214 -6.40 -12.03 15.77
N MET A 215 -6.83 -11.33 14.72
CA MET A 215 -6.25 -11.44 13.36
C MET A 215 -4.74 -11.17 13.37
N GLN A 216 -4.31 -10.10 14.03
CA GLN A 216 -2.89 -9.72 14.12
C GLN A 216 -2.10 -10.76 14.91
N ARG A 217 -2.66 -11.29 15.99
CA ARG A 217 -2.06 -12.36 16.79
C ARG A 217 -1.89 -13.65 15.98
N ILE A 218 -2.85 -14.00 15.12
CA ILE A 218 -2.74 -15.17 14.23
C ILE A 218 -1.54 -15.00 13.29
N LEU A 219 -1.46 -13.86 12.58
CA LEU A 219 -0.39 -13.61 11.62
C LEU A 219 0.99 -13.59 12.27
N THR A 220 1.13 -12.91 13.41
CA THR A 220 2.39 -12.84 14.15
C THR A 220 2.84 -14.20 14.69
N THR A 221 1.92 -14.97 15.30
CA THR A 221 2.21 -16.30 15.83
C THR A 221 2.66 -17.27 14.73
N GLN A 222 2.04 -17.19 13.55
CA GLN A 222 2.36 -18.02 12.40
C GLN A 222 3.55 -17.51 11.58
N LYS A 223 4.11 -16.34 11.93
CA LYS A 223 5.15 -15.63 11.15
C LYS A 223 4.73 -15.47 9.68
N ALA A 224 3.46 -15.14 9.49
CA ALA A 224 2.84 -15.00 8.19
C ALA A 224 3.49 -13.88 7.38
N ARG A 225 3.52 -14.03 6.06
CA ARG A 225 3.91 -12.95 5.14
C ARG A 225 2.78 -11.95 4.90
N THR A 226 1.54 -12.42 4.98
CA THR A 226 0.34 -11.58 4.86
C THR A 226 0.32 -10.54 5.97
N ARG A 227 -0.03 -9.30 5.61
CA ARG A 227 -0.13 -8.16 6.53
C ARG A 227 -1.58 -7.73 6.70
N LEU A 228 -1.97 -7.24 7.88
CA LEU A 228 -3.28 -6.58 8.02
C LEU A 228 -3.21 -5.17 7.47
N LEU A 229 -4.02 -4.85 6.47
CA LEU A 229 -4.35 -3.48 6.08
C LEU A 229 -5.64 -3.07 6.81
N VAL A 230 -5.51 -2.58 8.05
CA VAL A 230 -6.69 -2.21 8.83
C VAL A 230 -7.39 -1.04 8.17
N ALA A 231 -8.66 -1.22 7.81
CA ALA A 231 -9.47 -0.27 7.07
C ALA A 231 -10.71 0.17 7.87
N SER A 232 -11.43 1.16 7.34
CA SER A 232 -12.66 1.70 7.97
C SER A 232 -12.43 2.23 9.39
N ILE A 233 -11.25 2.80 9.67
CA ILE A 233 -10.91 3.41 10.96
C ILE A 233 -11.58 4.79 11.05
N ARG A 234 -12.13 5.13 12.23
CA ARG A 234 -12.92 6.36 12.44
C ARG A 234 -12.19 7.47 13.17
N ASP A 235 -11.12 7.13 13.87
CA ASP A 235 -10.38 8.05 14.74
C ASP A 235 -8.92 7.62 14.89
N ALA A 236 -8.07 8.60 15.19
CA ALA A 236 -6.63 8.42 15.36
C ALA A 236 -6.27 7.59 16.60
N PHE A 237 -7.08 7.66 17.66
CA PHE A 237 -6.84 6.95 18.91
C PHE A 237 -6.88 5.43 18.68
N THR A 238 -7.93 4.94 18.02
CA THR A 238 -8.08 3.52 17.69
C THR A 238 -6.96 3.01 16.79
N MET A 239 -6.50 3.84 15.83
CA MET A 239 -5.34 3.52 14.99
C MET A 239 -4.08 3.32 15.83
N ALA A 240 -3.79 4.25 16.75
CA ALA A 240 -2.64 4.15 17.65
C ALA A 240 -2.72 2.93 18.58
N SER A 241 -3.91 2.63 19.13
CA SER A 241 -4.12 1.43 19.95
C SER A 241 -3.85 0.14 19.18
N LEU A 242 -4.35 0.02 17.94
CA LEU A 242 -4.06 -1.15 17.10
C LEU A 242 -2.58 -1.23 16.69
N ALA A 243 -1.91 -0.08 16.53
CA ALA A 243 -0.47 -0.06 16.30
C ALA A 243 0.31 -0.63 17.50
N ALA A 244 -0.14 -0.35 18.73
CA ALA A 244 0.44 -0.95 19.93
C ALA A 244 0.25 -2.48 20.00
N GLU A 245 -0.77 -3.02 19.32
CA GLU A 245 -1.02 -4.46 19.17
C GLU A 245 -0.21 -5.09 18.02
N GLY A 246 0.65 -4.31 17.37
CA GLY A 246 1.54 -4.75 16.29
C GLY A 246 0.97 -4.59 14.88
N CYS A 247 -0.21 -3.98 14.71
CA CYS A 247 -0.68 -3.62 13.37
C CYS A 247 0.21 -2.51 12.80
N ASP A 248 0.69 -2.65 11.58
CA ASP A 248 1.64 -1.71 10.98
C ASP A 248 1.18 -1.20 9.60
N THR A 249 -0.02 -1.54 9.16
CA THR A 249 -0.54 -1.11 7.87
C THR A 249 -1.99 -0.68 8.03
N PHE A 250 -2.26 0.58 7.69
CA PHE A 250 -3.56 1.23 7.92
C PHE A 250 -3.99 1.95 6.66
N THR A 251 -5.29 1.94 6.36
CA THR A 251 -5.87 2.88 5.40
C THR A 251 -6.95 3.71 6.08
N ILE A 252 -6.82 5.03 5.96
CA ILE A 252 -7.65 6.00 6.66
C ILE A 252 -8.24 7.01 5.70
N SER A 253 -9.47 7.45 5.99
CA SER A 253 -10.10 8.52 5.20
C SER A 253 -9.33 9.84 5.37
N PRO A 254 -9.43 10.76 4.38
CA PRO A 254 -8.85 12.11 4.49
C PRO A 254 -9.31 12.89 5.74
N SER A 255 -10.52 12.63 6.22
CA SER A 255 -11.03 13.22 7.47
C SER A 255 -10.23 12.75 8.69
N VAL A 256 -9.94 11.45 8.77
CA VAL A 256 -9.12 10.89 9.86
C VAL A 256 -7.67 11.33 9.70
N ALA A 257 -7.13 11.34 8.48
CA ALA A 257 -5.80 11.86 8.17
C ALA A 257 -5.63 13.32 8.66
N SER A 258 -6.61 14.20 8.41
CA SER A 258 -6.56 15.59 8.88
C SER A 258 -6.53 15.69 10.40
N LYS A 259 -7.25 14.82 11.11
CA LYS A 259 -7.28 14.79 12.58
C LYS A 259 -5.96 14.39 13.21
N LEU A 260 -5.07 13.68 12.49
CA LEU A 260 -3.73 13.33 13.00
C LEU A 260 -2.89 14.56 13.34
N PHE A 261 -3.11 15.69 12.66
CA PHE A 261 -2.32 16.93 12.84
C PHE A 261 -3.02 17.99 13.69
N LYS A 262 -4.26 17.74 14.12
CA LYS A 262 -5.13 18.75 14.76
C LYS A 262 -5.45 18.36 16.21
N VAL A 263 -4.42 18.15 17.01
CA VAL A 263 -4.55 17.91 18.45
C VAL A 263 -4.52 19.25 19.17
N THR A 264 -5.64 19.64 19.81
CA THR A 264 -5.82 20.96 20.44
C THR A 264 -4.67 21.33 21.36
N TYR A 265 -4.34 20.48 22.34
CA TYR A 265 -3.26 20.76 23.30
C TYR A 265 -1.88 20.91 22.64
N THR A 266 -1.64 20.22 21.51
CA THR A 266 -0.40 20.38 20.74
C THR A 266 -0.35 21.77 20.11
N LEU A 267 -1.45 22.22 19.49
CA LEU A 267 -1.53 23.53 18.86
C LEU A 267 -1.42 24.66 19.88
N ASP A 268 -2.10 24.53 21.03
CA ASP A 268 -2.03 25.49 22.13
C ASP A 268 -0.60 25.62 22.67
N ALA A 269 0.11 24.49 22.83
CA ALA A 269 1.50 24.49 23.27
C ALA A 269 2.42 25.18 22.25
N VAL A 270 2.25 24.91 20.95
CA VAL A 270 3.01 25.57 19.88
C VAL A 270 2.78 27.07 19.89
N GLU A 271 1.54 27.53 20.07
CA GLU A 271 1.24 28.97 20.19
C GLU A 271 1.96 29.61 21.39
N GLN A 272 1.97 28.93 22.53
CA GLN A 272 2.69 29.40 23.72
C GLN A 272 4.20 29.48 23.49
N PHE A 273 4.79 28.48 22.82
CA PHE A 273 6.21 28.46 22.47
C PHE A 273 6.58 29.60 21.52
N GLU A 274 5.78 29.80 20.47
CA GLU A 274 5.94 30.89 19.50
C GLU A 274 5.85 32.27 20.15
N ALA A 275 4.89 32.45 21.05
CA ALA A 275 4.75 33.69 21.81
C ALA A 275 5.95 33.94 22.73
N ALA A 276 6.49 32.89 23.37
CA ALA A 276 7.70 33.00 24.18
C ALA A 276 8.93 33.34 23.33
N ALA A 277 9.12 32.67 22.19
CA ALA A 277 10.22 32.95 21.27
C ALA A 277 10.22 34.40 20.76
N ARG A 278 9.05 34.93 20.40
CA ARG A 278 8.89 36.35 20.02
C ARG A 278 9.30 37.31 21.13
N ARG A 279 8.85 37.06 22.37
CA ARG A 279 9.23 37.89 23.54
C ARG A 279 10.73 37.82 23.85
N MET A 280 11.40 36.76 23.45
CA MET A 280 12.84 36.57 23.64
C MET A 280 13.69 37.07 22.46
N GLY A 281 13.09 37.74 21.47
CA GLY A 281 13.83 38.33 20.35
C GLY A 281 14.15 37.36 19.22
N ALA A 282 13.54 36.17 19.14
CA ALA A 282 13.84 35.17 18.10
C ALA A 282 13.60 35.65 16.65
N TYR A 283 12.89 36.77 16.47
CA TYR A 283 12.63 37.40 15.16
C TYR A 283 13.23 38.80 15.06
N GLU A 284 13.95 39.26 16.09
CA GLU A 284 14.77 40.46 16.00
C GLU A 284 16.01 40.08 15.19
N LEU A 285 16.25 40.78 14.08
CA LEU A 285 17.37 40.46 13.20
C LEU A 285 18.68 40.80 13.91
N ASP A 286 19.49 39.80 14.23
CA ASP A 286 20.88 39.95 14.68
C ASP A 286 21.77 40.44 13.53
N GLY A 287 21.51 41.61 12.95
CA GLY A 287 22.38 42.29 11.98
C GLY A 287 22.79 41.54 10.69
N ALA A 288 22.41 40.27 10.53
CA ALA A 288 22.68 39.41 9.40
C ALA A 288 21.34 39.02 8.80
N THR A 289 21.17 39.37 7.54
CA THR A 289 20.01 39.06 6.70
C THR A 289 19.52 37.65 6.96
N ASN A 290 18.25 37.56 7.39
CA ASN A 290 17.51 36.30 7.49
C ASN A 290 17.78 35.49 6.21
N PRO A 291 18.33 34.25 6.27
CA PRO A 291 18.28 33.40 5.11
C PRO A 291 16.79 33.15 4.90
N THR A 292 16.20 33.82 3.92
CA THR A 292 14.92 33.43 3.37
C THR A 292 15.06 31.94 3.08
N VAL A 293 14.48 31.10 3.92
CA VAL A 293 14.32 29.69 3.59
C VAL A 293 13.29 29.72 2.47
N HIS A 294 13.77 29.87 1.24
CA HIS A 294 13.03 29.54 0.06
C HIS A 294 12.84 28.03 0.12
N LEU A 295 11.78 27.61 0.81
CA LEU A 295 11.16 26.32 0.53
C LEU A 295 10.76 26.43 -0.94
N HIS A 296 11.61 25.90 -1.83
CA HIS A 296 11.28 25.79 -3.23
C HIS A 296 9.96 25.01 -3.29
N PRO A 297 8.87 25.61 -3.79
CA PRO A 297 7.69 24.81 -4.09
C PRO A 297 8.16 23.73 -5.07
N HIS A 298 7.89 22.47 -4.73
CA HIS A 298 8.10 21.37 -5.65
C HIS A 298 7.50 21.76 -7.02
N PRO A 299 8.22 21.55 -8.13
CA PRO A 299 7.70 21.96 -9.42
C PRO A 299 6.40 21.21 -9.69
N HIS A 300 5.28 21.95 -9.66
CA HIS A 300 4.06 21.51 -10.30
C HIS A 300 4.39 21.26 -11.78
N PRO A 301 4.08 20.10 -12.35
CA PRO A 301 4.14 19.95 -13.80
C PRO A 301 3.13 20.94 -14.38
N ALA A 302 3.66 21.97 -15.07
CA ALA A 302 2.86 22.94 -15.78
C ALA A 302 1.91 22.20 -16.73
N ALA A 303 0.62 22.52 -16.64
CA ALA A 303 -0.35 22.15 -17.64
C ALA A 303 0.16 22.64 -19.01
N ALA A 304 0.47 21.69 -19.89
CA ALA A 304 0.74 21.98 -21.28
C ALA A 304 -0.57 22.46 -21.92
N ALA A 305 -0.80 23.77 -21.90
CA ALA A 305 -1.65 24.43 -22.87
C ALA A 305 -0.90 24.44 -24.20
N GLY A 306 -1.41 23.69 -25.17
CA GLY A 306 -0.88 23.62 -26.52
C GLY A 306 -2.00 23.47 -27.53
N GLN A 307 -2.42 24.63 -28.06
CA GLN A 307 -3.06 24.91 -29.35
C GLN A 307 -4.43 24.29 -29.64
#